data_AF-A0A1E4IFV0-F1
#
_entry.id   AF-A0A1E4IFV0-F1
#
_cell.length_a   1.000
_cell.length_b   1.000
_cell.length_c   1.000
_cell.angle_alpha   90.00
_cell.angle_beta   90.00
_cell.angle_gamma   90.00
#
_symmetry.space_group_name_H-M   'P 1'
#
loop_
_entity.id
_entity.type
_entity.pdbx_description
1 polymer ?
#
loop_
_entity_poly.entity_id
_entity_poly.type
_entity_poly.pdbx_seq_one_letter_code
_entity_poly.pdbx_strand_id
1 'polypeptide(L)'
;MQEIDAFRSWRMAGLALALGLLAASAPAGSPPPAPDYAQAQSWLARPGQPSAAELTPKGGGFTDLQAQARADVFYIHPTTGMRNDMLNVPVDDPEAAKLGGLMLMAQASPFNGIARVYAPHYRQTALPVYEKSVDEQQAPMNLAYADVRRAFEHYAAHDNQGRPFFLVGHSQGANHAQRLLSELVQGTPLQQRLVAAYLPGIPLPRAVFDDDLRRIRPCNAPAQTACAAVWGVFGKGQGNDLADWEQVTHWNARQQRWIPATGQPLVNINPVSWSKKERQTAARAHRGAVPFGAASTHFTQPRAQLVSVLDDGRYALVEPLLPAELFNDGGVFGGTNYHVFDISLFWLDLRENARRRLNAFLQQEDKLRAPLLAPVAALTVRAHEPVRWQVRAAHRPTHYSATNLPPGLALDAKTGLISGTAPAPGTYAVLLHTRNTHGEDTADLALTAR
;
A
#
# COMPACT_ATOMS: atom_id res chain seq x y z
N MET A 1 -35.74 -15.63 39.57
CA MET A 1 -36.87 -16.49 39.97
C MET A 1 -38.14 -15.73 39.61
N GLN A 2 -38.82 -16.14 38.54
CA GLN A 2 -40.19 -15.76 38.08
C GLN A 2 -40.47 -14.24 37.87
N GLU A 3 -40.76 -13.67 36.68
CA GLU A 3 -41.49 -14.08 35.44
C GLU A 3 -43.04 -13.88 35.52
N ILE A 4 -43.70 -13.61 34.36
CA ILE A 4 -45.18 -13.60 34.08
C ILE A 4 -45.92 -12.33 34.59
N ASP A 5 -46.85 -11.59 33.93
CA ASP A 5 -47.56 -11.54 32.61
C ASP A 5 -48.21 -10.12 32.44
N ALA A 6 -48.95 -9.65 31.39
CA ALA A 6 -49.01 -9.90 29.93
C ALA A 6 -50.01 -8.95 29.18
N PHE A 7 -49.89 -8.90 27.83
CA PHE A 7 -50.92 -8.67 26.78
C PHE A 7 -52.02 -7.58 26.85
N ARG A 8 -52.04 -6.70 25.81
CA ARG A 8 -53.10 -6.53 24.77
C ARG A 8 -52.73 -5.33 23.85
N SER A 9 -52.28 -5.49 22.61
CA SER A 9 -52.91 -6.02 21.38
C SER A 9 -53.97 -5.11 20.72
N TRP A 10 -53.59 -4.38 19.66
CA TRP A 10 -54.50 -3.91 18.60
C TRP A 10 -54.03 -4.45 17.25
N ARG A 11 -54.94 -5.04 16.47
CA ARG A 11 -54.74 -5.50 15.09
C ARG A 11 -55.64 -4.67 14.18
N MET A 12 -55.13 -4.25 13.02
CA MET A 12 -55.93 -4.16 11.78
C MET A 12 -55.08 -4.64 10.60
N ALA A 13 -55.71 -5.32 9.64
CA ALA A 13 -55.04 -6.12 8.63
C ALA A 13 -54.93 -5.41 7.26
N GLY A 14 -53.95 -5.83 6.46
CA GLY A 14 -53.80 -5.48 5.05
C GLY A 14 -53.19 -6.66 4.29
N LEU A 15 -53.82 -7.06 3.18
CA LEU A 15 -53.56 -8.29 2.41
C LEU A 15 -52.09 -8.60 2.15
N ALA A 16 -51.70 -9.85 2.38
CA ALA A 16 -50.49 -10.44 1.80
C ALA A 16 -50.76 -10.91 0.37
N LEU A 17 -50.07 -10.33 -0.62
CA LEU A 17 -49.93 -10.94 -1.95
C LEU A 17 -48.62 -11.73 -1.97
N ALA A 18 -48.72 -13.06 -2.08
CA ALA A 18 -47.56 -13.93 -2.08
C ALA A 18 -46.87 -13.90 -3.46
N LEU A 19 -45.85 -13.04 -3.62
CA LEU A 19 -44.85 -13.18 -4.68
C LEU A 19 -43.72 -14.09 -4.16
N GLY A 20 -43.89 -15.39 -4.41
CA GLY A 20 -42.89 -16.41 -4.09
C GLY A 20 -41.66 -16.29 -5.00
N LEU A 21 -40.74 -15.40 -4.65
CA LEU A 21 -39.35 -15.52 -5.11
C LEU A 21 -38.70 -16.64 -4.29
N LEU A 22 -38.52 -17.79 -4.93
CA LEU A 22 -37.68 -18.87 -4.44
C LEU A 22 -36.24 -18.35 -4.34
N ALA A 23 -35.89 -17.84 -3.16
CA ALA A 23 -34.50 -17.81 -2.72
C ALA A 23 -34.06 -19.28 -2.58
N ALA A 24 -33.53 -19.84 -3.66
CA ALA A 24 -32.90 -21.14 -3.62
C ALA A 24 -31.76 -21.06 -2.59
N SER A 25 -31.95 -21.71 -1.44
CA SER A 25 -30.90 -21.87 -0.44
C SER A 25 -29.74 -22.59 -1.10
N ALA A 26 -28.65 -21.88 -1.36
CA ALA A 26 -27.47 -22.45 -1.96
C ALA A 26 -27.01 -23.65 -1.11
N PRO A 27 -26.69 -24.82 -1.71
CA PRO A 27 -26.28 -25.98 -0.94
C PRO A 27 -25.03 -25.66 -0.14
N ALA A 28 -24.96 -26.18 1.08
CA ALA A 28 -23.79 -26.05 1.95
C ALA A 28 -22.52 -26.50 1.20
N GLY A 29 -21.53 -25.62 1.11
CA GLY A 29 -20.33 -25.82 0.27
C GLY A 29 -20.29 -24.99 -1.03
N SER A 30 -21.35 -24.24 -1.37
CA SER A 30 -21.30 -23.24 -2.44
C SER A 30 -20.39 -22.07 -2.03
N PRO A 31 -19.44 -21.61 -2.86
CA PRO A 31 -18.67 -20.40 -2.56
C PRO A 31 -19.59 -19.17 -2.52
N PRO A 32 -19.28 -18.13 -1.71
CA PRO A 32 -20.06 -16.88 -1.69
C PRO A 32 -20.18 -16.27 -3.09
N PRO A 33 -21.23 -15.49 -3.41
CA PRO A 33 -21.39 -14.91 -4.75
C PRO A 33 -20.16 -14.09 -5.18
N ALA A 34 -19.83 -14.16 -6.46
CA ALA A 34 -18.71 -13.43 -7.04
C ALA A 34 -19.00 -11.92 -7.07
N PRO A 35 -18.06 -11.05 -6.65
CA PRO A 35 -18.25 -9.60 -6.74
C PRO A 35 -18.38 -9.12 -8.20
N ASP A 36 -19.30 -8.19 -8.44
CA ASP A 36 -19.44 -7.43 -9.69
C ASP A 36 -18.69 -6.10 -9.56
N TYR A 37 -17.54 -5.99 -10.21
CA TYR A 37 -16.67 -4.81 -10.13
C TYR A 37 -17.19 -3.59 -10.88
N ALA A 38 -18.29 -3.69 -11.64
CA ALA A 38 -19.01 -2.50 -12.09
C ALA A 38 -19.62 -1.72 -10.92
N GLN A 39 -20.04 -2.42 -9.85
CA GLN A 39 -20.70 -1.82 -8.69
C GLN A 39 -19.71 -1.17 -7.72
N ALA A 40 -20.17 -0.12 -7.02
CA ALA A 40 -19.37 0.60 -6.02
C ALA A 40 -18.93 -0.31 -4.85
N GLN A 41 -19.87 -1.07 -4.26
CA GLN A 41 -19.64 -1.91 -3.08
C GLN A 41 -18.63 -3.05 -3.28
N SER A 42 -18.24 -3.36 -4.52
CA SER A 42 -17.16 -4.31 -4.81
C SER A 42 -15.76 -3.70 -4.64
N TRP A 43 -15.65 -2.44 -4.24
CA TRP A 43 -14.39 -1.71 -4.04
C TRP A 43 -14.28 -1.21 -2.59
N LEU A 44 -13.17 -1.57 -1.95
CA LEU A 44 -12.74 -1.02 -0.67
C LEU A 44 -12.22 0.43 -0.83
N ALA A 45 -11.70 0.75 -2.02
CA ALA A 45 -11.46 2.11 -2.49
C ALA A 45 -11.66 2.20 -4.02
N ARG A 46 -12.37 3.23 -4.47
CA ARG A 46 -12.45 3.64 -5.89
C ARG A 46 -12.56 5.17 -5.92
N PRO A 47 -11.83 5.89 -6.79
CA PRO A 47 -11.86 7.35 -6.81
C PRO A 47 -13.27 7.90 -7.02
N GLY A 48 -13.63 8.92 -6.22
CA GLY A 48 -14.99 9.45 -6.15
C GLY A 48 -15.87 8.79 -5.09
N GLN A 49 -15.35 7.85 -4.30
CA GLN A 49 -16.04 7.22 -3.17
C GLN A 49 -15.21 7.37 -1.88
N PRO A 50 -15.77 7.95 -0.80
CA PRO A 50 -15.07 8.12 0.47
C PRO A 50 -14.50 6.79 0.98
N SER A 51 -13.20 6.76 1.24
CA SER A 51 -12.52 5.54 1.71
C SER A 51 -11.34 5.82 2.63
N ALA A 52 -10.89 4.80 3.35
CA ALA A 52 -9.74 4.93 4.25
C ALA A 52 -8.40 5.22 3.52
N ALA A 53 -8.37 5.17 2.19
CA ALA A 53 -7.23 5.55 1.36
C ALA A 53 -6.95 7.07 1.36
N GLU A 54 -7.98 7.88 1.61
CA GLU A 54 -7.88 9.35 1.73
C GLU A 54 -7.24 9.80 3.05
N LEU A 55 -7.11 8.89 4.02
CA LEU A 55 -6.58 9.22 5.33
C LEU A 55 -5.06 9.45 5.28
N THR A 56 -4.60 10.43 6.04
CA THR A 56 -3.17 10.71 6.27
C THR A 56 -2.83 10.68 7.76
N PRO A 57 -1.59 10.36 8.16
CA PRO A 57 -1.21 10.23 9.56
C PRO A 57 -1.49 11.51 10.38
N LYS A 58 -2.18 11.37 11.51
CA LYS A 58 -2.61 12.50 12.36
C LYS A 58 -1.41 13.29 12.88
N GLY A 59 -1.41 14.61 12.63
CA GLY A 59 -0.27 15.48 12.95
C GLY A 59 0.96 15.27 12.06
N GLY A 60 0.86 14.44 11.00
CA GLY A 60 1.97 14.11 10.12
C GLY A 60 2.38 15.21 9.13
N GLY A 61 1.50 16.16 8.84
CA GLY A 61 1.76 17.23 7.86
C GLY A 61 1.50 16.84 6.40
N PHE A 62 0.79 15.75 6.15
CA PHE A 62 0.49 15.23 4.81
C PHE A 62 -0.93 15.56 4.36
N THR A 63 -1.19 15.44 3.06
CA THR A 63 -2.52 15.70 2.46
C THR A 63 -2.86 14.63 1.42
N ASP A 64 -4.15 14.32 1.27
CA ASP A 64 -4.65 13.53 0.14
C ASP A 64 -4.62 14.39 -1.14
N LEU A 65 -3.93 13.90 -2.17
CA LEU A 65 -3.76 14.58 -3.46
C LEU A 65 -4.24 13.71 -4.62
N GLN A 66 -5.13 12.74 -4.35
CA GLN A 66 -5.71 11.87 -5.37
C GLN A 66 -6.41 12.65 -6.50
N ALA A 67 -6.99 13.82 -6.21
CA ALA A 67 -7.60 14.69 -7.20
C ALA A 67 -6.58 15.32 -8.19
N GLN A 68 -5.33 15.53 -7.75
CA GLN A 68 -4.22 16.04 -8.57
C GLN A 68 -3.31 14.91 -9.10
N ALA A 69 -3.60 13.66 -8.74
CA ALA A 69 -2.76 12.51 -9.03
C ALA A 69 -2.54 12.31 -10.53
N ARG A 70 -1.30 11.95 -10.88
CA ARG A 70 -0.85 11.73 -12.25
C ARG A 70 -0.68 10.25 -12.63
N ALA A 71 -0.78 9.38 -11.62
CA ALA A 71 -0.82 7.93 -11.77
C ALA A 71 -2.03 7.36 -11.03
N ASP A 72 -2.17 6.04 -11.11
CA ASP A 72 -3.07 5.24 -10.29
C ASP A 72 -2.26 4.25 -9.44
N VAL A 73 -2.85 3.74 -8.37
CA VAL A 73 -2.36 2.57 -7.66
C VAL A 73 -3.48 1.55 -7.58
N PHE A 74 -3.22 0.36 -8.10
CA PHE A 74 -4.06 -0.80 -7.87
C PHE A 74 -3.49 -1.55 -6.66
N TYR A 75 -4.13 -1.38 -5.51
CA TYR A 75 -3.73 -1.95 -4.22
C TYR A 75 -4.57 -3.19 -3.90
N ILE A 76 -3.92 -4.31 -3.62
CA ILE A 76 -4.55 -5.56 -3.22
C ILE A 76 -4.22 -5.79 -1.76
N HIS A 77 -5.25 -5.80 -0.91
CA HIS A 77 -5.10 -5.90 0.54
C HIS A 77 -4.53 -7.27 0.97
N PRO A 78 -3.94 -7.39 2.17
CA PRO A 78 -3.54 -8.67 2.72
C PRO A 78 -4.75 -9.47 3.22
N THR A 79 -4.49 -10.65 3.80
CA THR A 79 -5.51 -11.38 4.57
C THR A 79 -6.05 -10.52 5.72
N THR A 80 -7.34 -10.21 5.67
CA THR A 80 -8.13 -9.58 6.72
C THR A 80 -9.29 -10.45 7.20
N GLY A 81 -9.53 -11.60 6.56
CA GLY A 81 -10.48 -12.61 7.00
C GLY A 81 -9.93 -13.49 8.13
N MET A 82 -10.38 -13.27 9.37
CA MET A 82 -9.93 -14.01 10.57
C MET A 82 -10.87 -15.18 10.95
N ARG A 83 -11.64 -15.69 9.97
CA ARG A 83 -12.62 -16.76 10.17
C ARG A 83 -11.95 -18.14 10.25
N ASN A 84 -12.39 -18.97 11.19
CA ASN A 84 -11.90 -20.35 11.36
C ASN A 84 -12.84 -21.42 10.76
N ASP A 85 -14.05 -21.02 10.37
CA ASP A 85 -15.13 -21.89 9.89
C ASP A 85 -15.25 -21.93 8.35
N MET A 86 -14.43 -21.17 7.62
CA MET A 86 -14.48 -21.08 6.16
C MET A 86 -13.11 -20.80 5.53
N LEU A 87 -12.90 -21.26 4.29
CA LEU A 87 -11.63 -21.11 3.58
C LEU A 87 -11.51 -19.76 2.84
N ASN A 88 -12.63 -19.22 2.36
CA ASN A 88 -12.69 -17.89 1.77
C ASN A 88 -13.78 -17.08 2.47
N VAL A 89 -13.43 -15.85 2.86
CA VAL A 89 -14.36 -14.96 3.57
C VAL A 89 -15.19 -14.16 2.55
N PRO A 90 -16.52 -14.02 2.73
CA PRO A 90 -17.37 -13.17 1.90
C PRO A 90 -16.90 -11.71 1.88
N VAL A 91 -17.22 -10.98 0.80
CA VAL A 91 -16.84 -9.56 0.68
C VAL A 91 -17.61 -8.63 1.63
N ASP A 92 -18.78 -9.08 2.09
CA ASP A 92 -19.69 -8.42 3.01
C ASP A 92 -19.50 -8.85 4.48
N ASP A 93 -18.47 -9.66 4.79
CA ASP A 93 -18.12 -9.98 6.18
C ASP A 93 -17.67 -8.71 6.94
N PRO A 94 -18.34 -8.36 8.06
CA PRO A 94 -18.12 -7.07 8.71
C PRO A 94 -16.77 -6.98 9.45
N GLU A 95 -16.19 -8.10 9.89
CA GLU A 95 -14.89 -8.13 10.56
C GLU A 95 -13.78 -7.96 9.53
N ALA A 96 -13.87 -8.69 8.41
CA ALA A 96 -12.93 -8.60 7.30
C ALA A 96 -13.00 -7.24 6.60
N ALA A 97 -14.18 -6.63 6.46
CA ALA A 97 -14.35 -5.27 5.93
C ALA A 97 -13.72 -4.21 6.86
N LYS A 98 -13.93 -4.33 8.18
CA LYS A 98 -13.32 -3.43 9.18
C LYS A 98 -11.79 -3.52 9.17
N LEU A 99 -11.24 -4.75 9.17
CA LEU A 99 -9.80 -4.97 9.05
C LEU A 99 -9.26 -4.53 7.68
N GLY A 100 -10.04 -4.71 6.61
CA GLY A 100 -9.77 -4.19 5.26
C GLY A 100 -9.55 -2.68 5.28
N GLY A 101 -10.46 -1.92 5.89
CA GLY A 101 -10.33 -0.47 6.04
C GLY A 101 -9.07 -0.04 6.80
N LEU A 102 -8.70 -0.76 7.87
CA LEU A 102 -7.46 -0.51 8.63
C LEU A 102 -6.20 -0.78 7.79
N MET A 103 -6.19 -1.86 7.00
CA MET A 103 -5.06 -2.17 6.11
C MET A 103 -4.98 -1.19 4.93
N LEU A 104 -6.11 -0.80 4.33
CA LEU A 104 -6.16 0.25 3.31
C LEU A 104 -5.55 1.55 3.83
N MET A 105 -5.94 1.98 5.03
CA MET A 105 -5.38 3.15 5.70
C MET A 105 -3.87 3.02 5.92
N ALA A 106 -3.38 1.89 6.44
CA ALA A 106 -1.96 1.72 6.78
C ALA A 106 -1.05 1.51 5.55
N GLN A 107 -1.56 0.87 4.50
CA GLN A 107 -0.76 0.30 3.42
C GLN A 107 -0.96 0.98 2.05
N ALA A 108 -2.13 1.57 1.77
CA ALA A 108 -2.41 2.29 0.52
C ALA A 108 -2.25 3.81 0.62
N SER A 109 -2.43 4.40 1.81
CA SER A 109 -2.23 5.85 2.02
C SER A 109 -0.83 6.40 1.69
N PRO A 110 0.31 5.65 1.69
CA PRO A 110 1.58 6.18 1.18
C PRO A 110 1.47 6.79 -0.22
N PHE A 111 0.58 6.26 -1.06
CA PHE A 111 0.44 6.61 -2.48
C PHE A 111 -0.55 7.75 -2.76
N ASN A 112 -1.39 8.14 -1.79
CA ASN A 112 -2.45 9.13 -2.00
C ASN A 112 -1.94 10.56 -2.32
N GLY A 113 -0.65 10.83 -2.12
CA GLY A 113 0.01 12.07 -2.54
C GLY A 113 0.39 12.14 -4.03
N ILE A 114 0.23 11.04 -4.79
CA ILE A 114 0.68 10.96 -6.20
C ILE A 114 -0.25 10.16 -7.13
N ALA A 115 -1.07 9.26 -6.57
CA ALA A 115 -1.78 8.24 -7.30
C ALA A 115 -3.23 8.09 -6.79
N ARG A 116 -4.18 7.95 -7.72
CA ARG A 116 -5.58 7.57 -7.42
C ARG A 116 -5.62 6.14 -6.88
N VAL A 117 -6.24 5.90 -5.72
CA VAL A 117 -6.26 4.56 -5.11
C VAL A 117 -7.46 3.74 -5.58
N TYR A 118 -7.17 2.57 -6.13
CA TYR A 118 -8.14 1.52 -6.45
C TYR A 118 -7.82 0.30 -5.61
N ALA A 119 -8.79 -0.22 -4.85
CA ALA A 119 -8.65 -1.41 -4.03
C ALA A 119 -9.93 -2.25 -4.08
N PRO A 120 -9.91 -3.47 -4.63
CA PRO A 120 -11.10 -4.31 -4.67
C PRO A 120 -11.41 -4.94 -3.31
N HIS A 121 -12.70 -5.14 -3.03
CA HIS A 121 -13.11 -6.25 -2.18
C HIS A 121 -13.03 -7.54 -3.00
N TYR A 122 -12.53 -8.62 -2.40
CA TYR A 122 -12.48 -9.93 -3.04
C TYR A 122 -12.67 -11.04 -2.01
N ARG A 123 -13.07 -12.25 -2.44
CA ARG A 123 -13.25 -13.43 -1.56
C ARG A 123 -11.90 -14.02 -1.16
N GLN A 124 -11.14 -13.23 -0.39
CA GLN A 124 -9.85 -13.54 0.20
C GLN A 124 -9.84 -14.88 0.95
N THR A 125 -8.69 -15.56 1.00
CA THR A 125 -8.56 -16.73 1.88
C THR A 125 -8.54 -16.28 3.33
N ALA A 126 -9.13 -17.06 4.23
CA ALA A 126 -9.02 -16.82 5.66
C ALA A 126 -7.60 -17.12 6.17
N LEU A 127 -7.21 -16.55 7.32
CA LEU A 127 -5.87 -16.73 7.90
C LEU A 127 -5.48 -18.22 8.13
N PRO A 128 -6.35 -19.11 8.65
CA PRO A 128 -5.99 -20.52 8.87
C PRO A 128 -5.74 -21.32 7.59
N VAL A 129 -6.01 -20.77 6.39
CA VAL A 129 -5.64 -21.44 5.13
C VAL A 129 -4.12 -21.59 5.01
N TYR A 130 -3.34 -20.67 5.57
CA TYR A 130 -1.88 -20.72 5.53
C TYR A 130 -1.27 -21.86 6.37
N GLU A 131 -2.01 -22.42 7.32
CA GLU A 131 -1.61 -23.57 8.14
C GLU A 131 -1.94 -24.93 7.47
N LYS A 132 -2.68 -24.90 6.34
CA LYS A 132 -3.11 -26.10 5.62
C LYS A 132 -2.04 -26.63 4.68
N SER A 133 -2.19 -27.89 4.25
CA SER A 133 -1.33 -28.48 3.23
C SER A 133 -1.36 -27.67 1.93
N VAL A 134 -0.26 -27.72 1.16
CA VAL A 134 -0.13 -26.99 -0.10
C VAL A 134 -1.23 -27.37 -1.10
N ASP A 135 -1.76 -28.59 -1.07
CA ASP A 135 -2.89 -29.01 -1.92
C ASP A 135 -4.23 -28.40 -1.46
N GLU A 136 -4.51 -28.36 -0.15
CA GLU A 136 -5.70 -27.69 0.40
C GLU A 136 -5.70 -26.18 0.14
N GLN A 137 -4.52 -25.53 0.09
CA GLN A 137 -4.39 -24.10 -0.22
C GLN A 137 -4.81 -23.74 -1.65
N GLN A 138 -4.76 -24.69 -2.62
CA GLN A 138 -4.92 -24.37 -4.04
C GLN A 138 -6.28 -23.76 -4.37
N ALA A 139 -7.37 -24.42 -3.97
CA ALA A 139 -8.73 -23.99 -4.27
C ALA A 139 -9.05 -22.59 -3.71
N PRO A 140 -8.84 -22.30 -2.40
CA PRO A 140 -9.14 -20.98 -1.85
C PRO A 140 -8.26 -19.87 -2.43
N MET A 141 -6.95 -20.10 -2.62
CA MET A 141 -6.06 -19.09 -3.21
C MET A 141 -6.39 -18.80 -4.68
N ASN A 142 -6.81 -19.81 -5.45
CA ASN A 142 -7.27 -19.62 -6.82
C ASN A 142 -8.62 -18.87 -6.88
N LEU A 143 -9.54 -19.11 -5.94
CA LEU A 143 -10.81 -18.37 -5.85
C LEU A 143 -10.58 -16.89 -5.55
N ALA A 144 -9.72 -16.60 -4.57
CA ALA A 144 -9.31 -15.25 -4.20
C ALA A 144 -8.62 -14.52 -5.38
N TYR A 145 -7.68 -15.19 -6.06
CA TYR A 145 -7.04 -14.64 -7.25
C TYR A 145 -8.02 -14.37 -8.40
N ALA A 146 -8.99 -15.26 -8.65
CA ALA A 146 -9.96 -15.08 -9.73
C ALA A 146 -10.82 -13.81 -9.54
N ASP A 147 -11.06 -13.39 -8.30
CA ASP A 147 -11.72 -12.12 -7.98
C ASP A 147 -10.81 -10.92 -8.23
N VAL A 148 -9.59 -10.94 -7.67
CA VAL A 148 -8.57 -9.90 -7.89
C VAL A 148 -8.27 -9.71 -9.39
N ARG A 149 -8.28 -10.80 -10.17
CA ARG A 149 -8.13 -10.78 -11.62
C ARG A 149 -9.27 -10.02 -12.30
N ARG A 150 -10.53 -10.36 -12.01
CA ARG A 150 -11.69 -9.64 -12.58
C ARG A 150 -11.71 -8.15 -12.19
N ALA A 151 -11.29 -7.83 -10.96
CA ALA A 151 -11.15 -6.45 -10.53
C ALA A 151 -10.10 -5.69 -11.35
N PHE A 152 -8.92 -6.28 -11.55
CA PHE A 152 -7.84 -5.66 -12.32
C PHE A 152 -8.21 -5.53 -13.81
N GLU A 153 -8.87 -6.53 -14.40
CA GLU A 153 -9.41 -6.48 -15.76
C GLU A 153 -10.48 -5.37 -15.90
N HIS A 154 -11.39 -5.22 -14.94
CA HIS A 154 -12.36 -4.12 -14.92
C HIS A 154 -11.66 -2.75 -14.84
N TYR A 155 -10.76 -2.57 -13.88
CA TYR A 155 -9.99 -1.34 -13.70
C TYR A 155 -9.20 -0.96 -14.97
N ALA A 156 -8.48 -1.92 -15.56
CA ALA A 156 -7.66 -1.68 -16.74
C ALA A 156 -8.48 -1.28 -17.97
N ALA A 157 -9.71 -1.81 -18.11
CA ALA A 157 -10.60 -1.53 -19.23
C ALA A 157 -11.43 -0.24 -19.05
N HIS A 158 -11.89 0.08 -17.84
CA HIS A 158 -12.89 1.14 -17.61
C HIS A 158 -12.36 2.36 -16.84
N ASP A 159 -11.45 2.16 -15.88
CA ASP A 159 -11.05 3.19 -14.90
C ASP A 159 -9.66 3.80 -15.15
N ASN A 160 -8.69 2.99 -15.60
CA ASN A 160 -7.29 3.40 -15.80
C ASN A 160 -7.13 4.47 -16.89
N GLN A 161 -7.93 4.39 -17.95
CA GLN A 161 -7.94 5.36 -19.06
C GLN A 161 -6.55 5.67 -19.68
N GLY A 162 -5.62 4.70 -19.65
CA GLY A 162 -4.28 4.87 -20.21
C GLY A 162 -3.22 5.40 -19.24
N ARG A 163 -3.58 5.69 -17.98
CA ARG A 163 -2.68 6.31 -17.00
C ARG A 163 -1.55 5.36 -16.56
N PRO A 164 -0.37 5.90 -16.19
CA PRO A 164 0.65 5.13 -15.49
C PRO A 164 0.10 4.58 -14.19
N PHE A 165 0.50 3.37 -13.80
CA PHE A 165 0.03 2.75 -12.56
C PHE A 165 1.12 2.07 -11.75
N PHE A 166 0.91 2.04 -10.44
CA PHE A 166 1.58 1.16 -9.50
C PHE A 166 0.72 -0.07 -9.26
N LEU A 167 1.35 -1.25 -9.17
CA LEU A 167 0.69 -2.44 -8.64
C LEU A 167 1.24 -2.71 -7.24
N VAL A 168 0.38 -2.67 -6.22
CA VAL A 168 0.79 -2.83 -4.83
C VAL A 168 0.00 -3.98 -4.23
N GLY A 169 0.66 -4.83 -3.49
CA GLY A 169 -0.02 -5.83 -2.67
C GLY A 169 0.82 -6.20 -1.47
N HIS A 170 0.17 -6.56 -0.36
CA HIS A 170 0.84 -7.07 0.84
C HIS A 170 0.40 -8.51 1.10
N SER A 171 1.32 -9.38 1.53
CA SER A 171 0.99 -10.76 1.89
C SER A 171 0.22 -11.51 0.78
N GLN A 172 -0.99 -12.02 1.05
CA GLN A 172 -1.91 -12.56 0.05
C GLN A 172 -2.08 -11.66 -1.19
N GLY A 173 -2.21 -10.35 -0.99
CA GLY A 173 -2.30 -9.38 -2.07
C GLY A 173 -1.01 -9.25 -2.88
N ALA A 174 0.16 -9.43 -2.27
CA ALA A 174 1.44 -9.48 -2.97
C ALA A 174 1.54 -10.74 -3.85
N ASN A 175 1.05 -11.88 -3.37
CA ASN A 175 0.95 -13.13 -4.14
C ASN A 175 0.03 -12.97 -5.36
N HIS A 176 -1.14 -12.35 -5.18
CA HIS A 176 -2.05 -12.08 -6.29
C HIS A 176 -1.46 -11.04 -7.26
N ALA A 177 -0.80 -9.99 -6.77
CA ALA A 177 -0.07 -9.02 -7.59
C ALA A 177 1.06 -9.67 -8.40
N GLN A 178 1.87 -10.56 -7.82
CA GLN A 178 2.90 -11.34 -8.51
C GLN A 178 2.30 -12.13 -9.69
N ARG A 179 1.14 -12.77 -9.47
CA ARG A 179 0.44 -13.52 -10.51
C ARG A 179 -0.16 -12.62 -11.60
N LEU A 180 -0.75 -11.46 -11.24
CA LEU A 180 -1.19 -10.45 -12.22
C LEU A 180 -0.03 -9.94 -13.10
N LEU A 181 1.16 -9.74 -12.52
CA LEU A 181 2.34 -9.35 -13.29
C LEU A 181 2.68 -10.39 -14.36
N SER A 182 2.54 -11.68 -14.04
CA SER A 182 2.84 -12.80 -14.93
C SER A 182 1.77 -12.99 -16.01
N GLU A 183 0.48 -12.99 -15.63
CA GLU A 183 -0.63 -13.34 -16.54
C GLU A 183 -1.17 -12.16 -17.37
N LEU A 184 -1.17 -10.92 -16.84
CA LEU A 184 -1.88 -9.79 -17.44
C LEU A 184 -1.00 -8.58 -17.77
N VAL A 185 0.04 -8.30 -16.98
CA VAL A 185 0.87 -7.10 -17.20
C VAL A 185 2.03 -7.39 -18.16
N GLN A 186 2.85 -8.39 -17.86
CA GLN A 186 4.06 -8.68 -18.63
C GLN A 186 3.76 -9.02 -20.10
N GLY A 187 4.49 -8.40 -21.02
CA GLY A 187 4.36 -8.65 -22.46
C GLY A 187 3.10 -8.08 -23.09
N THR A 188 2.22 -7.43 -22.33
CA THR A 188 1.03 -6.73 -22.83
C THR A 188 1.28 -5.21 -22.84
N PRO A 189 0.40 -4.40 -23.46
CA PRO A 189 0.47 -2.94 -23.39
C PRO A 189 0.42 -2.38 -21.96
N LEU A 190 -0.07 -3.14 -20.97
CA LEU A 190 -0.06 -2.73 -19.56
C LEU A 190 1.37 -2.66 -18.99
N GLN A 191 2.31 -3.49 -19.46
CA GLN A 191 3.72 -3.37 -19.04
C GLN A 191 4.30 -1.98 -19.32
N GLN A 192 3.89 -1.34 -20.42
CA GLN A 192 4.36 0.00 -20.79
C GLN A 192 3.84 1.09 -19.86
N ARG A 193 2.80 0.81 -19.05
CA ARG A 193 2.21 1.74 -18.07
C ARG A 193 2.63 1.45 -16.62
N LEU A 194 3.35 0.35 -16.38
CA LEU A 194 3.76 -0.05 -15.05
C LEU A 194 4.92 0.83 -14.55
N VAL A 195 4.63 1.74 -13.62
CA VAL A 195 5.65 2.56 -12.96
C VAL A 195 6.54 1.67 -12.10
N ALA A 196 5.95 0.90 -11.19
CA ALA A 196 6.60 -0.14 -10.40
C ALA A 196 5.56 -1.07 -9.78
N ALA A 197 5.99 -2.27 -9.40
CA ALA A 197 5.27 -3.11 -8.45
C ALA A 197 5.94 -3.07 -7.08
N TYR A 198 5.14 -3.04 -6.00
CA TYR A 198 5.59 -3.18 -4.62
C TYR A 198 4.88 -4.40 -4.01
N LEU A 199 5.66 -5.42 -3.64
CA LEU A 199 5.21 -6.75 -3.24
C LEU A 199 5.75 -7.16 -1.85
N PRO A 200 5.49 -6.39 -0.77
CA PRO A 200 5.91 -6.76 0.57
C PRO A 200 5.19 -7.98 1.17
N GLY A 201 5.85 -8.62 2.13
CA GLY A 201 5.23 -9.63 2.99
C GLY A 201 5.08 -11.02 2.39
N ILE A 202 5.85 -11.34 1.34
CA ILE A 202 5.94 -12.70 0.78
C ILE A 202 7.41 -13.09 0.53
N PRO A 203 7.81 -14.35 0.79
CA PRO A 203 9.08 -14.87 0.33
C PRO A 203 8.98 -15.15 -1.17
N LEU A 204 9.61 -14.32 -2.02
CA LEU A 204 9.57 -14.52 -3.47
C LEU A 204 10.89 -15.08 -4.00
N PRO A 205 10.94 -16.32 -4.52
CA PRO A 205 12.16 -16.86 -5.10
C PRO A 205 12.67 -16.08 -6.30
N ARG A 206 13.99 -16.03 -6.45
CA ARG A 206 14.68 -15.53 -7.64
C ARG A 206 14.21 -16.23 -8.92
N ALA A 207 13.94 -17.53 -8.85
CA ALA A 207 13.43 -18.32 -9.96
C ALA A 207 12.15 -17.71 -10.58
N VAL A 208 11.27 -17.09 -9.80
CA VAL A 208 10.07 -16.40 -10.32
C VAL A 208 10.44 -15.32 -11.35
N PHE A 209 11.59 -14.66 -11.19
CA PHE A 209 12.04 -13.59 -12.09
C PHE A 209 12.85 -14.09 -13.29
N ASP A 210 13.43 -15.29 -13.18
CA ASP A 210 14.23 -15.90 -14.23
C ASP A 210 13.36 -16.79 -15.15
N ASP A 211 12.37 -17.49 -14.58
CA ASP A 211 11.43 -18.38 -15.29
C ASP A 211 10.13 -17.69 -15.72
N ASP A 212 9.46 -16.94 -14.84
CA ASP A 212 8.09 -16.45 -15.08
C ASP A 212 8.07 -14.95 -15.46
N LEU A 213 8.64 -14.06 -14.63
CA LEU A 213 8.66 -12.59 -14.80
C LEU A 213 9.88 -12.07 -15.58
N ARG A 214 10.23 -12.75 -16.69
CA ARG A 214 11.44 -12.49 -17.50
C ARG A 214 11.65 -11.05 -17.99
N ARG A 215 10.58 -10.26 -18.10
CA ARG A 215 10.59 -8.85 -18.55
C ARG A 215 10.37 -7.84 -17.41
N ILE A 216 9.93 -8.28 -16.23
CA ILE A 216 9.68 -7.41 -15.06
C ILE A 216 10.61 -7.89 -13.93
N ARG A 217 11.84 -7.38 -13.95
CA ARG A 217 12.91 -7.82 -13.04
C ARG A 217 12.70 -7.31 -11.60
N PRO A 218 13.38 -7.90 -10.59
CA PRO A 218 13.47 -7.31 -9.27
C PRO A 218 14.11 -5.91 -9.36
N CYS A 219 13.62 -5.00 -8.54
CA CYS A 219 14.21 -3.67 -8.45
C CYS A 219 15.61 -3.71 -7.84
N ASN A 220 16.49 -2.86 -8.35
CA ASN A 220 17.89 -2.78 -7.94
C ASN A 220 18.39 -1.34 -7.75
N ALA A 221 17.62 -0.32 -8.17
CA ALA A 221 17.98 1.08 -8.05
C ALA A 221 16.76 1.97 -7.71
N PRO A 222 16.95 3.12 -7.03
CA PRO A 222 15.84 3.81 -6.35
C PRO A 222 14.81 4.46 -7.28
N ALA A 223 15.21 4.75 -8.51
CA ALA A 223 14.39 5.36 -9.55
C ALA A 223 14.04 4.37 -10.70
N GLN A 224 14.30 3.08 -10.51
CA GLN A 224 14.03 2.08 -11.53
C GLN A 224 12.52 1.91 -11.73
N THR A 225 12.11 1.97 -13.00
CA THR A 225 10.73 1.76 -13.46
C THR A 225 10.51 0.34 -13.97
N ALA A 226 9.25 -0.07 -14.14
CA ALA A 226 8.85 -1.39 -14.67
C ALA A 226 9.54 -2.58 -13.97
N CYS A 227 9.72 -2.50 -12.65
CA CYS A 227 10.35 -3.53 -11.82
C CYS A 227 9.50 -3.84 -10.57
N ALA A 228 9.73 -5.01 -9.95
CA ALA A 228 9.09 -5.41 -8.70
C ALA A 228 10.02 -5.21 -7.50
N ALA A 229 9.60 -4.40 -6.52
CA ALA A 229 10.25 -4.25 -5.24
C ALA A 229 9.63 -5.24 -4.26
N VAL A 230 10.42 -6.16 -3.73
CA VAL A 230 9.99 -7.23 -2.81
C VAL A 230 10.74 -7.04 -1.50
N TRP A 231 10.06 -7.12 -0.36
CA TRP A 231 10.71 -7.16 0.95
C TRP A 231 9.81 -7.82 2.00
N GLY A 232 10.41 -8.31 3.08
CA GLY A 232 9.70 -8.74 4.29
C GLY A 232 10.54 -8.36 5.50
N VAL A 233 9.91 -7.87 6.56
CA VAL A 233 10.59 -7.21 7.67
C VAL A 233 10.69 -8.11 8.90
N PHE A 234 11.90 -8.22 9.44
CA PHE A 234 12.19 -8.98 10.65
C PHE A 234 13.16 -8.20 11.55
N GLY A 235 12.98 -8.26 12.86
CA GLY A 235 13.92 -7.70 13.82
C GLY A 235 15.22 -8.50 13.81
N LYS A 236 16.38 -7.85 13.62
CA LYS A 236 17.66 -8.56 13.55
C LYS A 236 18.02 -9.13 14.92
N GLY A 237 18.22 -10.44 14.99
CA GLY A 237 18.53 -11.15 16.23
C GLY A 237 17.87 -12.52 16.30
N GLN A 238 17.69 -13.02 17.52
CA GLN A 238 16.96 -14.26 17.82
C GLN A 238 15.45 -14.03 17.78
N GLY A 239 14.67 -15.09 17.57
CA GLY A 239 13.20 -15.05 17.60
C GLY A 239 12.51 -14.87 16.23
N ASN A 240 13.23 -15.01 15.12
CA ASN A 240 12.66 -15.08 13.78
C ASN A 240 12.63 -16.54 13.30
N ASP A 241 11.45 -17.12 13.08
CA ASP A 241 11.36 -18.34 12.29
C ASP A 241 11.28 -18.01 10.80
N LEU A 242 12.46 -17.77 10.22
CA LEU A 242 12.59 -17.48 8.79
C LEU A 242 12.35 -18.72 7.93
N ALA A 243 12.51 -19.93 8.48
CA ALA A 243 12.32 -21.18 7.76
C ALA A 243 10.83 -21.49 7.60
N ASP A 244 10.04 -21.28 8.65
CA ASP A 244 8.58 -21.32 8.58
C ASP A 244 8.03 -20.24 7.66
N TRP A 245 8.59 -19.03 7.66
CA TRP A 245 8.17 -18.00 6.72
C TRP A 245 8.42 -18.40 5.26
N GLU A 246 9.52 -19.10 4.96
CA GLU A 246 9.79 -19.64 3.63
C GLU A 246 8.78 -20.74 3.18
N GLN A 247 7.96 -21.29 4.07
CA GLN A 247 6.85 -22.20 3.71
C GLN A 247 5.67 -21.47 3.05
N VAL A 248 5.55 -20.15 3.21
CA VAL A 248 4.49 -19.35 2.57
C VAL A 248 4.56 -19.53 1.05
N THR A 249 3.41 -19.81 0.44
CA THR A 249 3.32 -20.18 -0.98
C THR A 249 3.36 -18.95 -1.90
N HIS A 250 3.91 -19.12 -3.10
CA HIS A 250 3.91 -18.15 -4.20
C HIS A 250 3.36 -18.82 -5.48
N TRP A 251 2.98 -18.05 -6.50
CA TRP A 251 2.51 -18.63 -7.76
C TRP A 251 3.70 -19.12 -8.62
N ASN A 252 3.64 -20.37 -9.06
CA ASN A 252 4.57 -20.92 -10.05
C ASN A 252 3.85 -21.12 -11.39
N ALA A 253 4.17 -20.30 -12.40
CA ALA A 253 3.46 -20.35 -13.68
C ALA A 253 3.79 -21.61 -14.50
N ARG A 254 4.99 -22.20 -14.32
CA ARG A 254 5.36 -23.47 -14.97
C ARG A 254 4.52 -24.65 -14.49
N GLN A 255 4.22 -24.73 -13.19
CA GLN A 255 3.42 -25.79 -12.58
C GLN A 255 1.92 -25.45 -12.49
N GLN A 256 1.53 -24.20 -12.79
CA GLN A 256 0.14 -23.70 -12.68
C GLN A 256 -0.48 -23.92 -11.28
N ARG A 257 0.33 -23.77 -10.23
CA ARG A 257 -0.09 -23.95 -8.84
C ARG A 257 0.70 -23.08 -7.86
N TRP A 258 0.14 -22.91 -6.67
CA TRP A 258 0.83 -22.28 -5.53
C TRP A 258 1.82 -23.28 -4.92
N ILE A 259 3.06 -22.87 -4.67
CA ILE A 259 4.12 -23.73 -4.07
C ILE A 259 4.93 -22.95 -3.02
N PRO A 260 5.49 -23.62 -1.99
CA PRO A 260 6.32 -22.96 -0.98
C PRO A 260 7.62 -22.40 -1.58
N ALA A 261 8.20 -21.38 -0.94
CA ALA A 261 9.48 -20.80 -1.30
C ALA A 261 10.69 -21.54 -0.69
N THR A 262 10.45 -22.50 0.22
CA THR A 262 11.43 -23.24 1.03
C THR A 262 12.67 -23.67 0.26
N GLY A 263 13.85 -23.28 0.75
CA GLY A 263 15.14 -23.69 0.19
C GLY A 263 15.52 -23.02 -1.14
N GLN A 264 14.71 -22.10 -1.66
CA GLN A 264 15.03 -21.35 -2.86
C GLN A 264 15.72 -20.01 -2.53
N PRO A 265 16.73 -19.57 -3.32
CA PRO A 265 17.29 -18.22 -3.16
C PRO A 265 16.22 -17.15 -3.38
N LEU A 266 15.90 -16.37 -2.34
CA LEU A 266 14.87 -15.33 -2.42
C LEU A 266 15.38 -14.04 -3.10
N VAL A 267 14.45 -13.10 -3.31
CA VAL A 267 14.75 -11.70 -3.57
C VAL A 267 14.16 -10.80 -2.48
N ASN A 268 14.89 -9.73 -2.19
CA ASN A 268 14.54 -8.67 -1.25
C ASN A 268 15.03 -7.33 -1.82
N ILE A 269 14.69 -6.20 -1.21
CA ILE A 269 15.37 -4.91 -1.40
C ILE A 269 15.30 -4.14 -0.09
N ASN A 270 16.34 -3.37 0.24
CA ASN A 270 16.28 -2.46 1.38
C ASN A 270 15.21 -1.37 1.11
N PRO A 271 14.14 -1.25 1.92
CA PRO A 271 13.03 -0.31 1.70
C PRO A 271 13.31 1.13 2.13
N VAL A 272 14.55 1.45 2.55
CA VAL A 272 15.02 2.81 2.81
C VAL A 272 15.89 3.29 1.63
N SER A 273 16.89 2.50 1.21
CA SER A 273 17.76 2.87 0.08
C SER A 273 17.10 2.64 -1.27
N TRP A 274 16.23 1.62 -1.39
CA TRP A 274 15.69 1.09 -2.64
C TRP A 274 16.78 0.70 -3.65
N SER A 275 17.94 0.24 -3.15
CA SER A 275 19.15 0.02 -3.94
C SER A 275 19.87 -1.28 -3.56
N LYS A 276 20.17 -2.12 -4.56
CA LYS A 276 21.01 -3.31 -4.38
C LYS A 276 22.50 -2.99 -4.22
N LYS A 277 22.91 -1.75 -4.49
CA LYS A 277 24.26 -1.24 -4.20
C LYS A 277 24.42 -0.72 -2.77
N GLU A 278 23.30 -0.46 -2.07
CA GLU A 278 23.26 0.07 -0.71
C GLU A 278 22.35 -0.83 0.14
N ARG A 279 22.84 -2.04 0.43
CA ARG A 279 22.10 -3.07 1.17
C ARG A 279 21.84 -2.68 2.63
N GLN A 280 22.73 -1.88 3.23
CA GLN A 280 22.62 -1.43 4.61
C GLN A 280 22.40 0.08 4.68
N THR A 281 21.44 0.51 5.49
CA THR A 281 21.11 1.92 5.75
C THR A 281 21.13 2.20 7.25
N ALA A 282 21.84 3.25 7.65
CA ALA A 282 21.82 3.73 9.03
C ALA A 282 20.47 4.37 9.38
N ALA A 283 20.11 4.37 10.67
CA ALA A 283 18.82 4.91 11.13
C ALA A 283 18.54 6.33 10.63
N ARG A 284 19.54 7.21 10.60
CA ARG A 284 19.43 8.58 10.04
C ARG A 284 18.91 8.69 8.59
N ALA A 285 18.94 7.60 7.82
CA ALA A 285 18.43 7.55 6.44
C ALA A 285 16.95 7.12 6.35
N HIS A 286 16.44 6.40 7.36
CA HIS A 286 15.04 6.00 7.45
C HIS A 286 14.15 7.22 7.70
N ARG A 287 13.28 7.54 6.74
CA ARG A 287 12.55 8.82 6.69
C ARG A 287 11.38 8.87 7.64
N GLY A 288 10.61 7.79 7.78
CA GLY A 288 9.48 7.82 8.71
C GLY A 288 8.56 6.61 8.69
N ALA A 289 8.49 5.97 9.86
CA ALA A 289 7.55 4.91 10.19
C ALA A 289 6.26 5.48 10.78
N VAL A 290 5.10 5.12 10.24
CA VAL A 290 3.80 5.48 10.84
C VAL A 290 3.41 4.41 11.88
N PRO A 291 3.22 4.77 13.16
CA PRO A 291 2.85 3.81 14.20
C PRO A 291 1.53 3.10 13.88
N PHE A 292 1.44 1.80 14.19
CA PHE A 292 0.29 0.97 13.85
C PHE A 292 -0.09 -0.01 14.97
N GLY A 293 -1.39 -0.27 15.07
CA GLY A 293 -2.02 -1.18 16.04
C GLY A 293 -2.11 -0.69 17.50
N ALA A 294 -1.07 -0.03 18.04
CA ALA A 294 -1.13 0.54 19.39
C ALA A 294 -2.12 1.73 19.50
N ALA A 295 -3.21 1.58 20.26
CA ALA A 295 -4.37 2.47 20.21
C ALA A 295 -4.10 3.97 20.46
N SER A 296 -3.12 4.31 21.32
CA SER A 296 -2.77 5.70 21.65
C SER A 296 -1.91 6.39 20.59
N THR A 297 -1.22 5.64 19.74
CA THR A 297 -0.27 6.16 18.74
C THR A 297 -0.67 5.82 17.29
N HIS A 298 -1.69 4.97 17.12
CA HIS A 298 -2.20 4.46 15.85
C HIS A 298 -2.40 5.56 14.80
N PHE A 299 -1.69 5.43 13.68
CA PHE A 299 -1.78 6.31 12.52
C PHE A 299 -1.54 7.79 12.84
N THR A 300 -0.53 8.06 13.68
CA THR A 300 -0.03 9.41 14.00
C THR A 300 1.26 9.74 13.23
N GLN A 301 1.76 10.97 13.39
CA GLN A 301 2.98 11.51 12.77
C GLN A 301 4.12 10.47 12.60
N PRO A 302 4.75 10.36 11.41
CA PRO A 302 5.84 9.42 11.20
C PRO A 302 7.02 9.62 12.17
N ARG A 303 7.59 8.52 12.64
CA ARG A 303 8.81 8.47 13.45
C ARG A 303 10.02 8.30 12.53
N ALA A 304 10.62 9.42 12.17
CA ALA A 304 11.89 9.46 11.44
C ALA A 304 13.01 8.82 12.28
N GLN A 305 14.00 8.24 11.61
CA GLN A 305 15.21 7.68 12.22
C GLN A 305 14.98 6.55 13.25
N LEU A 306 13.81 5.88 13.20
CA LEU A 306 13.48 4.79 14.12
C LEU A 306 14.40 3.56 14.00
N VAL A 307 14.65 3.07 12.78
CA VAL A 307 15.43 1.84 12.53
C VAL A 307 16.51 2.01 11.48
N SER A 308 17.63 1.33 11.69
CA SER A 308 18.56 0.93 10.65
C SER A 308 18.08 -0.35 9.96
N VAL A 309 18.48 -0.59 8.71
CA VAL A 309 18.01 -1.73 7.91
C VAL A 309 19.16 -2.40 7.17
N LEU A 310 19.16 -3.73 7.15
CA LEU A 310 20.05 -4.58 6.37
C LEU A 310 19.24 -5.52 5.47
N ASP A 311 19.44 -5.40 4.15
CA ASP A 311 19.03 -6.41 3.17
C ASP A 311 20.00 -7.60 3.24
N ASP A 312 19.63 -8.67 3.96
CA ASP A 312 20.46 -9.90 4.10
C ASP A 312 20.51 -10.73 2.80
N GLY A 313 19.64 -10.40 1.83
CA GLY A 313 19.45 -11.07 0.55
C GLY A 313 18.07 -11.71 0.43
N ARG A 314 17.45 -12.06 1.57
CA ARG A 314 16.12 -12.68 1.71
C ARG A 314 15.10 -11.74 2.34
N TYR A 315 15.52 -10.95 3.33
CA TYR A 315 14.66 -10.10 4.15
C TYR A 315 15.32 -8.76 4.52
N ALA A 316 14.50 -7.81 4.95
CA ALA A 316 14.93 -6.53 5.51
C ALA A 316 15.03 -6.67 7.04
N LEU A 317 16.24 -6.90 7.54
CA LEU A 317 16.53 -7.04 8.97
C LEU A 317 16.68 -5.65 9.61
N VAL A 318 15.94 -5.37 10.69
CA VAL A 318 15.90 -4.03 11.32
C VAL A 318 16.50 -4.00 12.73
N GLU A 319 17.16 -2.90 13.09
CA GLU A 319 17.66 -2.60 14.44
C GLU A 319 17.42 -1.13 14.81
N PRO A 320 17.00 -0.81 16.05
CA PRO A 320 16.64 -1.74 17.14
C PRO A 320 15.33 -2.48 16.88
N LEU A 321 14.92 -3.35 17.82
CA LEU A 321 13.58 -3.94 17.83
C LEU A 321 12.51 -2.84 17.93
N LEU A 322 11.34 -3.07 17.32
CA LEU A 322 10.28 -2.07 17.28
C LEU A 322 9.64 -1.87 18.67
N PRO A 323 9.42 -0.61 19.11
CA PRO A 323 8.76 -0.34 20.39
C PRO A 323 7.26 -0.71 20.33
N ALA A 324 6.79 -1.50 21.30
CA ALA A 324 5.41 -2.03 21.34
C ALA A 324 4.35 -0.93 21.55
N GLU A 325 4.72 0.23 22.08
CA GLU A 325 3.86 1.41 22.17
C GLU A 325 3.67 2.15 20.83
N LEU A 326 4.41 1.76 19.79
CA LEU A 326 4.30 2.27 18.42
C LEU A 326 3.87 1.20 17.41
N PHE A 327 4.32 -0.04 17.59
CA PHE A 327 4.08 -1.16 16.66
C PHE A 327 3.64 -2.38 17.46
N ASN A 328 2.35 -2.68 17.43
CA ASN A 328 1.74 -3.81 18.13
C ASN A 328 0.70 -4.46 17.24
N ASP A 329 0.92 -5.70 16.83
CA ASP A 329 0.05 -6.45 15.92
C ASP A 329 -1.02 -7.25 16.68
N GLY A 330 -1.05 -7.17 18.01
CA GLY A 330 -1.89 -7.98 18.88
C GLY A 330 -1.33 -9.37 19.18
N GLY A 331 -0.09 -9.67 18.80
CA GLY A 331 0.50 -11.01 18.91
C GLY A 331 0.03 -11.97 17.83
N VAL A 332 -0.40 -11.45 16.66
CA VAL A 332 -0.79 -12.27 15.50
C VAL A 332 0.43 -12.99 14.91
N PHE A 333 1.62 -12.35 14.98
CA PHE A 333 2.90 -12.95 14.62
C PHE A 333 3.83 -13.00 15.83
N GLY A 334 4.53 -14.11 15.99
CA GLY A 334 5.43 -14.34 17.12
C GLY A 334 6.80 -13.65 16.96
N GLY A 335 7.44 -13.40 18.11
CA GLY A 335 8.84 -13.03 18.19
C GLY A 335 9.16 -11.66 17.55
N THR A 336 9.99 -11.68 16.52
CA THR A 336 10.49 -10.48 15.83
C THR A 336 10.07 -10.41 14.36
N ASN A 337 9.04 -11.17 13.96
CA ASN A 337 8.38 -11.02 12.67
C ASN A 337 7.55 -9.72 12.64
N TYR A 338 7.85 -8.83 11.70
CA TYR A 338 7.21 -7.51 11.59
C TYR A 338 6.33 -7.37 10.33
N HIS A 339 5.87 -8.49 9.77
CA HIS A 339 5.04 -8.59 8.57
C HIS A 339 3.87 -7.60 8.49
N VAL A 340 3.09 -7.44 9.57
CA VAL A 340 1.96 -6.47 9.62
C VAL A 340 2.41 -5.02 9.34
N PHE A 341 3.67 -4.72 9.65
CA PHE A 341 4.27 -3.39 9.55
C PHE A 341 5.12 -3.19 8.29
N ASP A 342 5.21 -4.16 7.37
CA ASP A 342 6.12 -4.10 6.20
C ASP A 342 6.02 -2.78 5.42
N ILE A 343 4.81 -2.20 5.34
CA ILE A 343 4.58 -0.91 4.69
C ILE A 343 4.57 0.25 5.69
N SER A 344 3.90 0.12 6.85
CA SER A 344 3.77 1.23 7.80
C SER A 344 5.11 1.64 8.42
N LEU A 345 6.04 0.69 8.61
CA LEU A 345 7.40 0.95 9.07
C LEU A 345 8.20 1.82 8.08
N PHE A 346 7.84 1.83 6.80
CA PHE A 346 8.53 2.58 5.74
C PHE A 346 7.59 3.55 5.00
N TRP A 347 6.51 3.99 5.66
CA TRP A 347 5.42 4.77 5.04
C TRP A 347 5.94 5.99 4.26
N LEU A 348 6.84 6.78 4.88
CA LEU A 348 7.38 7.98 4.25
C LEU A 348 8.48 7.68 3.23
N ASP A 349 9.30 6.64 3.46
CA ASP A 349 10.29 6.16 2.51
C ASP A 349 9.62 5.64 1.22
N LEU A 350 8.46 4.98 1.34
CA LEU A 350 7.64 4.50 0.25
C LEU A 350 6.95 5.65 -0.50
N ARG A 351 6.34 6.63 0.20
CA ARG A 351 5.75 7.84 -0.41
C ARG A 351 6.77 8.59 -1.28
N GLU A 352 7.96 8.82 -0.74
CA GLU A 352 9.06 9.48 -1.45
C GLU A 352 9.62 8.62 -2.60
N ASN A 353 9.70 7.30 -2.44
CA ASN A 353 10.16 6.41 -3.49
C ASN A 353 9.16 6.31 -4.66
N ALA A 354 7.87 6.21 -4.35
CA ALA A 354 6.82 6.19 -5.36
C ALA A 354 6.81 7.51 -6.15
N ARG A 355 6.95 8.67 -5.50
CA ARG A 355 7.16 9.97 -6.17
C ARG A 355 8.38 9.93 -7.09
N ARG A 356 9.51 9.40 -6.60
CA ARG A 356 10.77 9.30 -7.37
C ARG A 356 10.61 8.46 -8.64
N ARG A 357 9.92 7.32 -8.55
CA ARG A 357 9.70 6.41 -9.69
C ARG A 357 8.66 6.93 -10.65
N LEU A 358 7.60 7.56 -10.16
CA LEU A 358 6.63 8.23 -11.02
C LEU A 358 7.31 9.32 -11.85
N ASN A 359 8.14 10.16 -11.22
CA ASN A 359 8.92 11.17 -11.95
C ASN A 359 9.86 10.53 -12.99
N ALA A 360 10.55 9.44 -12.65
CA ALA A 360 11.45 8.74 -13.57
C ALA A 360 10.72 8.10 -14.77
N PHE A 361 9.53 7.55 -14.53
CA PHE A 361 8.65 7.01 -15.57
C PHE A 361 8.16 8.13 -16.49
N LEU A 362 7.63 9.19 -15.90
CA LEU A 362 7.11 10.36 -16.60
C LEU A 362 8.19 11.13 -17.39
N GLN A 363 9.46 11.03 -16.99
CA GLN A 363 10.61 11.54 -17.75
C GLN A 363 11.01 10.69 -18.95
N GLN A 364 10.59 9.42 -19.01
CA GLN A 364 10.77 8.54 -20.17
C GLN A 364 9.69 8.80 -21.24
N GLU A 365 8.63 9.54 -20.93
CA GLU A 365 7.62 9.97 -21.89
C GLU A 365 8.04 11.28 -22.58
N ASP A 366 8.56 11.20 -23.82
CA ASP A 366 9.07 12.34 -24.62
C ASP A 366 8.12 13.56 -24.76
N LYS A 367 6.82 13.34 -24.53
CA LYS A 367 5.78 14.37 -24.63
C LYS A 367 5.58 15.17 -23.34
N LEU A 368 6.07 14.68 -22.19
CA LEU A 368 5.80 15.37 -20.94
C LEU A 368 6.66 16.62 -20.76
N ARG A 369 5.98 17.75 -20.58
CA ARG A 369 6.61 19.06 -20.36
C ARG A 369 6.06 19.83 -19.16
N ALA A 370 4.99 19.36 -18.52
CA ALA A 370 4.55 19.90 -17.23
C ALA A 370 5.64 19.67 -16.16
N PRO A 371 5.69 20.50 -15.11
CA PRO A 371 6.62 20.32 -14.00
C PRO A 371 6.62 18.92 -13.39
N LEU A 372 7.75 18.56 -12.78
CA LEU A 372 7.88 17.40 -11.91
C LEU A 372 8.60 17.80 -10.62
N LEU A 373 7.83 18.14 -9.58
CA LEU A 373 8.30 18.28 -8.20
C LEU A 373 8.99 16.99 -7.77
N ALA A 374 10.22 17.12 -7.27
CA ALA A 374 11.03 16.03 -6.75
C ALA A 374 10.38 15.38 -5.52
N PRO A 375 10.92 14.26 -5.01
CA PRO A 375 10.66 13.83 -3.63
C PRO A 375 10.97 14.97 -2.65
N VAL A 376 9.95 15.43 -1.93
CA VAL A 376 9.94 16.62 -1.05
C VAL A 376 9.11 16.41 0.22
N ALA A 377 8.61 15.20 0.48
CA ALA A 377 7.52 14.99 1.43
C ALA A 377 7.83 15.40 2.90
N ALA A 378 9.10 15.55 3.29
CA ALA A 378 9.46 16.07 4.61
C ALA A 378 10.70 16.99 4.60
N LEU A 379 10.66 18.01 5.45
CA LEU A 379 11.77 18.91 5.76
C LEU A 379 11.83 19.13 7.28
N THR A 380 12.98 18.84 7.90
CA THR A 380 13.23 19.20 9.30
C THR A 380 14.10 20.44 9.37
N VAL A 381 13.65 21.47 10.10
CA VAL A 381 14.40 22.69 10.42
C VAL A 381 14.55 22.83 11.93
N ARG A 382 15.51 23.65 12.38
CA ARG A 382 15.60 24.04 13.79
C ARG A 382 14.69 25.23 14.05
N ALA A 383 13.88 25.18 15.09
CA ALA A 383 12.94 26.26 15.44
C ALA A 383 13.69 27.58 15.69
N HIS A 384 13.10 28.70 15.24
CA HIS A 384 13.65 30.05 15.35
C HIS A 384 15.02 30.32 14.70
N GLU A 385 15.64 29.35 14.01
CA GLU A 385 16.86 29.57 13.21
C GLU A 385 16.53 30.02 11.76
N PRO A 386 17.47 30.68 11.05
CA PRO A 386 17.32 31.00 9.63
C PRO A 386 17.17 29.76 8.74
N VAL A 387 16.17 29.76 7.87
CA VAL A 387 15.90 28.71 6.89
C VAL A 387 16.23 29.21 5.49
N ARG A 388 16.87 28.35 4.69
CA ARG A 388 17.03 28.52 3.25
C ARG A 388 16.96 27.16 2.55
N TRP A 389 15.83 26.85 1.93
CA TRP A 389 15.57 25.57 1.29
C TRP A 389 15.01 25.75 -0.12
N GLN A 390 15.57 25.02 -1.08
CA GLN A 390 15.23 25.12 -2.49
C GLN A 390 14.22 24.04 -2.87
N VAL A 391 13.00 24.41 -3.26
CA VAL A 391 12.06 23.50 -3.93
C VAL A 391 12.73 22.99 -5.21
N ARG A 392 12.84 21.67 -5.37
CA ARG A 392 13.43 21.05 -6.56
C ARG A 392 12.33 20.52 -7.48
N ALA A 393 12.37 20.91 -8.74
CA ALA A 393 11.50 20.40 -9.78
C ALA A 393 12.23 20.30 -11.12
N ALA A 394 11.83 19.34 -11.96
CA ALA A 394 12.27 19.23 -13.34
C ALA A 394 11.29 19.95 -14.30
N HIS A 395 11.61 19.96 -15.60
CA HIS A 395 10.82 20.61 -16.67
C HIS A 395 10.65 22.14 -16.51
N ARG A 396 11.59 22.80 -15.81
CA ARG A 396 11.72 24.28 -15.70
C ARG A 396 10.40 24.99 -15.37
N PRO A 397 9.89 24.89 -14.12
CA PRO A 397 8.73 25.68 -13.71
C PRO A 397 8.99 27.18 -13.88
N THR A 398 8.00 27.91 -14.36
CA THR A 398 8.05 29.37 -14.49
C THR A 398 7.42 30.08 -13.29
N HIS A 399 6.72 29.33 -12.43
CA HIS A 399 6.11 29.84 -11.21
C HIS A 399 6.05 28.75 -10.14
N TYR A 400 6.27 29.18 -8.89
CA TYR A 400 6.17 28.39 -7.68
C TYR A 400 5.22 29.10 -6.71
N SER A 401 4.41 28.34 -5.98
CA SER A 401 3.63 28.85 -4.85
C SER A 401 3.54 27.80 -3.74
N ALA A 402 3.28 28.25 -2.51
CA ALA A 402 3.00 27.39 -1.38
C ALA A 402 1.76 27.88 -0.65
N THR A 403 0.86 26.96 -0.26
CA THR A 403 -0.21 27.26 0.70
C THR A 403 0.16 26.68 2.07
N ASN A 404 -0.39 27.29 3.13
CA ASN A 404 -0.12 26.93 4.54
C ASN A 404 1.36 26.98 4.96
N LEU A 405 2.19 27.77 4.26
CA LEU A 405 3.57 28.04 4.67
C LEU A 405 3.55 28.74 6.05
N PRO A 406 4.31 28.27 7.05
CA PRO A 406 4.16 28.77 8.42
C PRO A 406 4.74 30.18 8.59
N PRO A 407 4.25 30.95 9.59
CA PRO A 407 4.73 32.30 9.88
C PRO A 407 6.24 32.36 10.06
N GLY A 408 6.87 33.39 9.47
CA GLY A 408 8.32 33.58 9.46
C GLY A 408 9.01 33.06 8.20
N LEU A 409 8.36 32.20 7.39
CA LEU A 409 8.86 31.74 6.10
C LEU A 409 8.11 32.38 4.94
N ALA A 410 8.82 32.61 3.83
CA ALA A 410 8.28 33.05 2.55
C ALA A 410 8.85 32.20 1.40
N LEU A 411 8.10 32.08 0.30
CA LEU A 411 8.55 31.42 -0.92
C LEU A 411 8.75 32.46 -2.03
N ASP A 412 9.93 32.46 -2.68
CA ASP A 412 10.15 33.23 -3.90
C ASP A 412 9.50 32.54 -5.10
N ALA A 413 8.51 33.21 -5.70
CA ALA A 413 7.63 32.62 -6.71
C ALA A 413 8.29 32.36 -8.08
N LYS A 414 9.53 32.82 -8.31
CA LYS A 414 10.27 32.61 -9.58
C LYS A 414 11.30 31.49 -9.45
N THR A 415 11.97 31.42 -8.30
CA THR A 415 13.08 30.51 -8.03
C THR A 415 12.63 29.26 -7.28
N GLY A 416 11.53 29.32 -6.51
CA GLY A 416 11.13 28.24 -5.61
C GLY A 416 11.94 28.18 -4.31
N LEU A 417 12.66 29.25 -3.97
CA LEU A 417 13.41 29.33 -2.72
C LEU A 417 12.45 29.63 -1.56
N ILE A 418 12.36 28.71 -0.59
CA ILE A 418 11.74 28.97 0.72
C ILE A 418 12.83 29.52 1.64
N SER A 419 12.59 30.70 2.23
CA SER A 419 13.54 31.32 3.17
C SER A 419 12.85 32.19 4.21
N GLY A 420 13.55 32.43 5.32
CA GLY A 420 13.07 33.24 6.43
C GLY A 420 13.58 32.71 7.77
N THR A 421 12.79 32.84 8.82
CA THR A 421 13.05 32.27 10.14
C THR A 421 12.09 31.10 10.38
N ALA A 422 12.60 29.98 10.87
CA ALA A 422 11.78 28.82 11.20
C ALA A 422 10.70 29.17 12.26
N PRO A 423 9.50 28.58 12.15
CA PRO A 423 8.42 28.81 13.12
C PRO A 423 8.75 28.18 14.48
N ALA A 424 7.82 28.33 15.43
CA ALA A 424 7.84 27.60 16.69
C ALA A 424 7.85 26.07 16.47
N PRO A 425 8.27 25.26 17.45
CA PRO A 425 8.28 23.80 17.33
C PRO A 425 6.90 23.23 16.97
N GLY A 426 6.88 22.31 16.01
CA GLY A 426 5.64 21.74 15.47
C GLY A 426 5.80 21.18 14.06
N THR A 427 4.75 20.54 13.56
CA THR A 427 4.69 20.02 12.18
C THR A 427 3.60 20.76 11.40
N TYR A 428 3.98 21.32 10.26
CA TYR A 428 3.17 22.18 9.43
C TYR A 428 2.91 21.48 8.08
N ALA A 429 1.64 21.35 7.70
CA ALA A 429 1.24 20.80 6.41
C ALA A 429 1.32 21.89 5.34
N VAL A 430 2.42 21.91 4.57
CA VAL A 430 2.62 22.86 3.47
C VAL A 430 2.27 22.17 2.16
N LEU A 431 1.50 22.84 1.28
CA LEU A 431 1.22 22.33 -0.06
C LEU A 431 2.00 23.14 -1.10
N LEU A 432 2.89 22.49 -1.83
CA LEU A 432 3.72 23.08 -2.87
C LEU A 432 3.05 22.92 -4.23
N HIS A 433 3.00 24.01 -5.00
CA HIS A 433 2.52 24.01 -6.38
C HIS A 433 3.60 24.57 -7.30
N THR A 434 3.73 23.97 -8.48
CA THR A 434 4.63 24.43 -9.54
C THR A 434 3.92 24.39 -10.88
N ARG A 435 4.18 25.37 -11.75
CA ARG A 435 3.56 25.43 -13.08
C ARG A 435 4.50 25.96 -14.16
N ASN A 436 4.22 25.56 -15.40
CA ASN A 436 4.72 26.20 -16.62
C ASN A 436 3.62 26.19 -17.69
N THR A 437 3.93 26.56 -18.94
CA THR A 437 2.97 26.63 -20.05
C THR A 437 2.38 25.29 -20.49
N HIS A 438 2.88 24.16 -19.99
CA HIS A 438 2.45 22.81 -20.35
C HIS A 438 1.67 22.11 -19.22
N GLY A 439 1.48 22.76 -18.07
CA GLY A 439 0.70 22.23 -16.95
C GLY A 439 1.29 22.54 -15.58
N GLU A 440 0.74 21.88 -14.58
CA GLU A 440 1.04 22.09 -13.16
C GLU A 440 1.37 20.77 -12.47
N ASP A 441 2.00 20.87 -11.30
CA ASP A 441 2.31 19.75 -10.43
C ASP A 441 2.28 20.18 -8.97
N THR A 442 1.78 19.29 -8.11
CA THR A 442 1.52 19.54 -6.68
C THR A 442 2.14 18.44 -5.84
N ALA A 443 2.67 18.80 -4.66
CA ALA A 443 3.17 17.86 -3.67
C ALA A 443 3.00 18.44 -2.25
N ASP A 444 2.74 17.57 -1.28
CA ASP A 444 2.74 17.94 0.14
C ASP A 444 4.16 17.96 0.71
N LEU A 445 4.35 18.79 1.73
CA LEU A 445 5.60 18.98 2.45
C LEU A 445 5.27 19.05 3.96
N ALA A 446 5.62 18.00 4.69
CA ALA A 446 5.62 18.01 6.15
C ALA A 446 6.85 18.79 6.65
N LEU A 447 6.66 20.07 6.97
CA LEU A 447 7.71 20.91 7.55
C LEU A 447 7.69 20.75 9.08
N THR A 448 8.71 20.11 9.64
CA THR A 448 8.89 19.95 11.09
C THR A 448 9.92 20.94 11.62
N ALA A 449 9.50 21.86 12.49
CA ALA A 449 10.41 22.67 13.30
C ALA A 449 10.61 22.01 14.66
N ARG A 450 11.86 21.94 15.14
CA ARG A 450 12.25 21.31 16.41
C ARG A 450 13.40 22.03 17.10
#